data_AF-A0A4Q1FPT5-F1
#
_entry.id   AF-A0A4Q1FPT5-F1
#
_cell.length_a   1.000
_cell.length_b   1.000
_cell.length_c   1.000
_cell.angle_alpha   90.00
_cell.angle_beta   90.00
_cell.angle_gamma   90.00
#
_symmetry.space_group_name_H-M   'P 1'
#
loop_
_entity.id
_entity.type
_entity.pdbx_description
1 polymer ?
#
loop_
_entity_poly.entity_id
_entity_poly.type
_entity_poly.pdbx_seq_one_letter_code
_entity_poly.pdbx_strand_id
1 'polypeptide(L)'
;MNKELTNPPSSERDRELWMQHGAGYIIFENIRKYAINRIPADIDETLREVHLKTIDNTIYGMMMQMDGIFGPLENENYRLDLQTNIVLYKNDEIIEELNTLDGDGMCMGFHGWIENDFGSDDVVNH
;
A
#
# COMPACT_ATOMS: atom_id res chain seq x y z
N MET A 1 -0.49 2.38 19.79
CA MET A 1 -1.70 3.15 19.50
C MET A 1 -2.38 2.50 18.31
N ASN A 2 -3.70 2.37 18.35
CA ASN A 2 -4.44 2.00 17.13
C ASN A 2 -4.48 3.25 16.26
N LYS A 3 -4.10 3.07 15.01
CA LYS A 3 -4.00 4.13 14.02
C LYS A 3 -5.40 4.43 13.47
N GLU A 4 -5.80 5.70 13.38
CA GLU A 4 -7.15 6.10 12.98
C GLU A 4 -7.16 6.77 11.60
N LEU A 5 -8.12 6.38 10.75
CA LEU A 5 -8.31 6.97 9.42
C LEU A 5 -8.76 8.44 9.55
N THR A 6 -8.13 9.35 8.82
CA THR A 6 -8.55 10.75 8.77
C THR A 6 -9.83 10.94 7.95
N ASN A 7 -10.44 12.13 8.01
CA ASN A 7 -11.57 12.41 7.15
C ASN A 7 -11.11 12.50 5.69
N PRO A 8 -11.86 11.92 4.73
CA PRO A 8 -11.51 12.00 3.32
C PRO A 8 -11.57 13.46 2.83
N PRO A 9 -10.65 13.87 1.93
CA PRO A 9 -10.72 15.16 1.26
C PRO A 9 -12.03 15.38 0.49
N SER A 10 -12.47 16.64 0.38
CA SER A 10 -13.69 17.00 -0.36
C SER A 10 -13.50 16.98 -1.88
N SER A 11 -12.29 17.34 -2.34
CA SER A 11 -11.88 17.24 -3.74
C SER A 11 -11.80 15.78 -4.17
N GLU A 12 -12.36 15.46 -5.34
CA GLU A 12 -12.34 14.10 -5.90
C GLU A 12 -10.92 13.59 -6.12
N ARG A 13 -10.08 14.39 -6.76
CA ARG A 13 -8.69 14.02 -7.03
C ARG A 13 -7.88 13.83 -5.76
N ASP A 14 -8.04 14.73 -4.78
CA ASP A 14 -7.29 14.62 -3.53
C ASP A 14 -7.76 13.41 -2.72
N ARG A 15 -9.06 13.08 -2.78
CA ARG A 15 -9.63 11.90 -2.14
C ARG A 15 -9.18 10.60 -2.81
N GLU A 16 -9.08 10.59 -4.14
CA GLU A 16 -8.53 9.48 -4.91
C GLU A 16 -7.08 9.16 -4.47
N LEU A 17 -6.24 10.20 -4.41
CA LEU A 17 -4.86 10.09 -3.91
C LEU A 17 -4.81 9.62 -2.46
N TRP A 18 -5.62 10.22 -1.60
CA TRP A 18 -5.73 9.86 -0.20
C TRP A 18 -6.14 8.38 -0.02
N MET A 19 -7.07 7.88 -0.83
CA MET A 19 -7.48 6.46 -0.84
C MET A 19 -6.34 5.54 -1.28
N GLN A 20 -5.61 5.90 -2.35
CA GLN A 20 -4.45 5.13 -2.84
C GLN A 20 -3.32 5.07 -1.79
N HIS A 21 -3.01 6.21 -1.16
CA HIS A 21 -2.05 6.29 -0.06
C HIS A 21 -2.50 5.44 1.14
N GLY A 22 -3.78 5.52 1.51
CA GLY A 22 -4.34 4.71 2.61
C GLY A 22 -4.26 3.21 2.35
N ALA A 23 -4.56 2.77 1.13
CA ALA A 23 -4.46 1.36 0.76
C ALA A 23 -3.02 0.85 0.80
N GLY A 24 -2.08 1.62 0.22
CA GLY A 24 -0.66 1.28 0.29
C GLY A 24 -0.15 1.25 1.73
N TYR A 25 -0.60 2.17 2.57
CA TYR A 25 -0.28 2.18 3.99
C TYR A 25 -0.77 0.93 4.74
N ILE A 26 -2.02 0.51 4.51
CA ILE A 26 -2.59 -0.71 5.11
C ILE A 26 -1.71 -1.91 4.77
N ILE A 27 -1.31 -2.04 3.50
CA ILE A 27 -0.45 -3.12 3.03
C ILE A 27 0.93 -3.04 3.70
N PHE A 28 1.56 -1.86 3.65
CA PHE A 28 2.88 -1.61 4.24
C PHE A 28 2.88 -1.98 5.72
N GLU A 29 2.04 -1.33 6.53
CA GLU A 29 2.06 -1.51 7.97
C GLU A 29 1.74 -2.94 8.38
N ASN A 30 0.70 -3.55 7.81
CA ASN A 30 0.26 -4.87 8.26
C ASN A 30 1.25 -5.96 7.83
N ILE A 31 1.66 -5.98 6.56
CA ILE A 31 2.52 -7.03 6.03
C ILE A 31 3.96 -6.85 6.52
N ARG A 32 4.48 -5.62 6.53
CA ARG A 32 5.84 -5.33 7.00
C ARG A 32 6.00 -5.66 8.47
N LYS A 33 5.09 -5.18 9.32
CA LYS A 33 5.13 -5.48 10.76
C LYS A 33 5.02 -6.99 11.02
N TYR A 34 4.14 -7.68 10.29
CA TYR A 34 4.05 -9.13 10.37
C TYR A 34 5.38 -9.80 10.03
N ALA A 35 6.01 -9.43 8.92
CA ALA A 35 7.27 -10.03 8.46
C ALA A 35 8.45 -9.72 9.40
N ILE A 36 8.57 -8.47 9.87
CA ILE A 36 9.61 -8.06 10.83
C ILE A 36 9.52 -8.86 12.13
N ASN A 37 8.30 -9.09 12.63
CA ASN A 37 8.08 -9.88 13.85
C ASN A 37 8.44 -11.37 13.71
N ARG A 38 8.75 -11.84 12.50
CA ARG A 38 9.24 -13.20 12.23
C ARG A 38 10.75 -13.29 12.08
N ILE A 39 11.46 -12.17 12.06
CA ILE A 39 12.93 -12.18 12.10
C ILE A 39 13.36 -12.66 13.49
N PRO A 40 14.24 -13.69 13.60
CA PRO A 40 14.76 -14.14 14.88
C PRO A 40 15.37 -12.99 15.70
N ALA A 41 15.12 -12.99 17.01
CA ALA A 41 15.59 -11.91 17.89
C ALA A 41 17.10 -11.95 18.14
N ASP A 42 17.74 -13.10 17.91
CA ASP A 42 19.15 -13.38 18.14
C ASP A 42 20.01 -13.30 16.87
N ILE A 43 19.43 -12.86 15.75
CA ILE A 43 20.16 -12.66 14.49
C ILE A 43 21.16 -11.49 14.62
N ASP A 44 22.29 -11.58 13.93
CA ASP A 44 23.23 -10.45 13.87
C ASP A 44 22.65 -9.27 13.08
N GLU A 45 23.17 -8.08 13.36
CA GLU A 45 22.64 -6.83 12.81
C GLU A 45 22.77 -6.77 11.28
N THR A 46 23.87 -7.27 10.72
CA THR A 46 24.06 -7.26 9.26
C THR A 46 23.03 -8.14 8.56
N LEU A 47 22.78 -9.35 9.09
CA LEU A 47 21.72 -10.21 8.57
C LEU A 47 20.33 -9.61 8.81
N ARG A 48 20.11 -8.93 9.94
CA ARG A 48 18.85 -8.21 10.21
C ARG A 48 18.57 -7.16 9.14
N GLU A 49 19.55 -6.33 8.80
CA GLU A 49 19.43 -5.30 7.76
C GLU A 49 19.11 -5.92 6.39
N VAL A 50 19.78 -7.03 6.04
CA VAL A 50 19.49 -7.77 4.79
C VAL A 50 18.03 -8.24 4.78
N HIS A 51 17.54 -8.82 5.88
CA HIS A 51 16.14 -9.25 5.97
C HIS A 51 15.16 -8.10 5.84
N LEU A 52 15.40 -6.96 6.51
CA LEU A 52 14.56 -5.77 6.39
C LEU A 52 14.48 -5.28 4.94
N LYS A 53 15.62 -5.18 4.26
CA LYS A 53 15.68 -4.78 2.85
C LYS A 53 14.96 -5.77 1.94
N THR A 54 15.09 -7.07 2.19
CA THR A 54 14.37 -8.10 1.43
C THR A 54 12.86 -8.00 1.63
N ILE A 55 12.40 -7.76 2.86
CA ILE A 55 10.98 -7.55 3.17
C ILE A 55 10.45 -6.33 2.41
N ASP A 56 11.16 -5.21 2.50
CA ASP A 56 10.76 -3.94 1.89
C ASP A 56 10.69 -4.07 0.35
N ASN A 57 11.71 -4.66 -0.27
CA ASN A 57 11.69 -4.92 -1.72
C ASN A 57 10.54 -5.85 -2.14
N THR A 58 10.20 -6.84 -1.32
CA THR A 58 9.12 -7.80 -1.62
C THR A 58 7.76 -7.11 -1.55
N ILE A 59 7.53 -6.31 -0.50
CA ILE A 59 6.27 -5.57 -0.33
C ILE A 59 6.12 -4.55 -1.45
N TYR A 60 7.18 -3.82 -1.80
CA TYR A 60 7.16 -2.87 -2.90
C TYR A 60 6.86 -3.55 -4.24
N GLY A 61 7.50 -4.69 -4.53
CA GLY A 61 7.19 -5.50 -5.70
C GLY A 61 5.74 -5.96 -5.74
N MET A 62 5.18 -6.39 -4.61
CA MET A 62 3.78 -6.77 -4.53
C MET A 62 2.84 -5.59 -4.81
N MET A 63 3.10 -4.41 -4.24
CA MET A 63 2.32 -3.21 -4.52
C MET A 63 2.37 -2.82 -5.99
N MET A 64 3.57 -2.83 -6.60
CA MET A 64 3.72 -2.59 -8.04
C MET A 64 2.90 -3.57 -8.89
N GLN A 65 2.82 -4.85 -8.50
CA GLN A 65 1.96 -5.81 -9.19
C GLN A 65 0.47 -5.47 -9.06
N MET A 66 0.03 -5.01 -7.89
CA MET A 66 -1.37 -4.61 -7.63
C MET A 66 -1.73 -3.31 -8.36
N ASP A 67 -0.77 -2.41 -8.51
CA ASP A 67 -0.86 -1.19 -9.31
C ASP A 67 -0.73 -1.46 -10.83
N GLY A 68 -0.59 -2.72 -11.24
CA GLY A 68 -0.55 -3.13 -12.65
C GLY A 68 0.79 -2.89 -13.37
N ILE A 69 1.84 -2.46 -12.66
CA ILE A 69 3.13 -2.06 -13.24
C ILE A 69 3.78 -3.19 -14.06
N PHE A 70 3.65 -4.44 -13.62
CA PHE A 70 4.23 -5.60 -14.32
C PHE A 70 3.36 -6.13 -15.46
N GLY A 71 2.16 -5.58 -15.63
CA GLY A 71 1.24 -5.93 -16.71
C GLY A 71 0.54 -7.29 -16.55
N PRO A 72 -0.37 -7.60 -17.48
CA PRO A 72 -1.10 -8.86 -17.54
C PRO A 72 -0.31 -9.99 -18.21
N LEU A 73 -0.90 -11.19 -18.15
CA LEU A 73 -0.63 -12.24 -19.14
C LEU A 73 -1.66 -12.14 -20.26
N GLU A 74 -1.22 -12.00 -21.51
CA GLU A 74 -2.12 -11.86 -22.66
C GLU A 74 -1.67 -12.62 -23.91
N ASN A 75 -2.63 -12.95 -24.78
CA ASN A 75 -2.45 -13.49 -26.13
C ASN A 75 -3.52 -12.91 -27.07
N GLU A 76 -3.59 -13.37 -28.32
CA GLU A 76 -4.53 -12.84 -29.33
C GLU A 76 -6.00 -12.84 -28.91
N ASN A 77 -6.41 -13.72 -28.00
CA ASN A 77 -7.82 -13.92 -27.63
C ASN A 77 -8.13 -13.62 -26.16
N TYR A 78 -7.12 -13.60 -25.29
CA TYR A 78 -7.33 -13.54 -23.84
C TYR A 78 -6.33 -12.63 -23.15
N ARG A 79 -6.80 -11.99 -22.10
CA ARG A 79 -6.00 -11.21 -21.15
C ARG A 79 -6.38 -11.62 -19.73
N LEU A 80 -5.38 -11.80 -18.88
CA LEU A 80 -5.52 -12.14 -17.46
C LEU A 80 -4.76 -11.10 -16.62
N ASP A 81 -5.51 -10.30 -15.87
CA ASP A 81 -4.99 -9.29 -14.94
C ASP A 81 -5.24 -9.70 -13.48
N LEU A 82 -4.37 -9.23 -12.60
CA LEU A 82 -4.68 -9.09 -11.18
C LEU A 82 -5.25 -7.69 -10.96
N GLN A 83 -6.50 -7.63 -10.51
CA GLN A 83 -7.19 -6.37 -10.22
C GLN A 83 -7.57 -6.34 -8.74
N THR A 84 -7.29 -5.22 -8.10
CA THR A 84 -7.69 -4.98 -6.71
C THR A 84 -8.51 -3.69 -6.66
N ASN A 85 -9.48 -3.63 -5.77
CA ASN A 85 -10.27 -2.42 -5.56
C ASN A 85 -10.00 -1.86 -4.17
N ILE A 86 -9.89 -0.53 -4.09
CA ILE A 86 -9.86 0.24 -2.85
C ILE A 86 -11.27 0.75 -2.62
N VAL A 87 -11.85 0.43 -1.46
CA VAL A 87 -13.26 0.76 -1.16
C VAL A 87 -13.33 1.63 0.08
N LEU A 88 -13.97 2.79 -0.05
CA LEU A 88 -14.24 3.70 1.05
C LEU A 88 -15.69 3.56 1.52
N TYR A 89 -15.86 3.32 2.82
CA TYR A 89 -17.15 3.16 3.46
C TYR A 89 -17.50 4.36 4.35
N LYS A 90 -18.80 4.67 4.43
CA LYS A 90 -19.39 5.56 5.42
C LYS A 90 -20.67 4.94 5.94
N ASN A 91 -20.74 4.63 7.23
CA ASN A 91 -21.89 3.94 7.85
C ASN A 91 -22.28 2.65 7.11
N ASP A 92 -21.29 1.81 6.79
CA ASP A 92 -21.44 0.55 6.05
C ASP A 92 -21.93 0.68 4.58
N GLU A 93 -22.07 1.91 4.06
CA GLU A 93 -22.34 2.17 2.66
C GLU A 93 -21.05 2.50 1.91
N ILE A 94 -20.86 1.93 0.71
CA ILE A 94 -19.76 2.30 -0.18
C ILE A 94 -20.04 3.70 -0.72
N ILE A 95 -19.14 4.64 -0.42
CA ILE A 95 -19.21 6.00 -0.96
C ILE A 95 -18.26 6.21 -2.13
N GLU A 96 -17.24 5.36 -2.28
CA GLU A 96 -16.29 5.41 -3.39
C GLU A 96 -15.54 4.07 -3.53
N GLU A 97 -15.22 3.73 -4.77
CA GLU A 97 -14.45 2.54 -5.13
C GLU A 97 -13.48 2.90 -6.27
N LEU A 98 -12.22 2.50 -6.11
CA LEU A 98 -11.14 2.73 -7.08
C LEU A 98 -10.56 1.39 -7.52
N ASN A 99 -10.39 1.19 -8.83
CA ASN A 99 -9.58 0.09 -9.34
C ASN A 99 -8.11 0.49 -9.22
N THR A 100 -7.27 -0.37 -8.65
CA THR A 100 -5.83 -0.08 -8.46
C THR A 100 -5.05 0.00 -9.77
N LEU A 101 -5.62 -0.48 -10.88
CA LEU A 101 -5.06 -0.29 -12.21
C LEU A 101 -5.26 1.12 -12.77
N ASP A 102 -6.14 1.91 -12.14
CA ASP A 102 -6.43 3.29 -12.51
C ASP A 102 -5.84 4.25 -11.46
N GLY A 103 -5.20 5.35 -11.91
CA GLY A 103 -4.65 6.38 -11.03
C GLY A 103 -3.12 6.40 -10.95
N ASP A 104 -2.59 6.88 -9.82
CA ASP A 104 -1.15 7.12 -9.62
C ASP A 104 -0.42 5.93 -8.98
N GLY A 105 -1.17 5.03 -8.33
CA GLY A 105 -0.68 3.81 -7.71
C GLY A 105 -0.52 3.93 -6.19
N MET A 106 -0.82 2.84 -5.48
CA MET A 106 -0.70 2.76 -4.02
C MET A 106 0.75 2.84 -3.55
N CYS A 107 1.72 2.50 -4.39
CA CYS A 107 3.14 2.48 -4.01
C CYS A 107 3.80 3.87 -3.89
N MET A 108 3.10 4.95 -4.23
CA MET A 108 3.65 6.32 -4.29
C MET A 108 4.31 6.80 -2.99
N GLY A 109 3.72 6.46 -1.83
CA GLY A 109 4.25 6.86 -0.53
C GLY A 109 5.33 5.94 0.06
N PHE A 110 5.64 4.81 -0.60
CA PHE A 110 6.40 3.71 0.00
C PHE A 110 7.78 4.11 0.55
N HIS A 111 8.54 4.92 -0.21
CA HIS A 111 9.86 5.35 0.20
C HIS A 111 9.81 6.27 1.43
N GLY A 112 8.83 7.17 1.50
CA GLY A 112 8.60 7.99 2.69
C GLY A 112 8.26 7.14 3.91
N TRP A 113 7.38 6.15 3.76
CA TRP A 113 6.96 5.30 4.88
C TRP A 113 8.09 4.50 5.52
N ILE A 114 9.08 4.07 4.73
CA ILE A 114 10.31 3.45 5.25
C ILE A 114 11.05 4.40 6.19
N GLU A 115 11.08 5.69 5.85
CA GLU A 115 11.74 6.75 6.61
C GLU A 115 10.86 7.31 7.75
N ASN A 116 9.67 6.73 7.96
CA ASN A 116 8.58 7.26 8.81
C ASN A 116 8.10 8.66 8.40
N ASP A 117 8.26 9.02 7.12
CA ASP A 117 7.68 10.20 6.50
C ASP A 117 6.38 9.82 5.78
N PHE A 118 5.24 10.23 6.32
CA PHE A 118 3.93 9.94 5.76
C PHE A 118 3.37 11.11 4.92
N GLY A 119 4.15 12.17 4.71
CA GLY A 119 3.74 13.37 3.97
C GLY A 119 2.84 14.31 4.77
N SER A 120 2.34 15.37 4.13
CA SER A 120 1.36 16.33 4.71
C SER A 120 -0.09 15.91 4.55
N ASP A 121 -0.34 14.88 3.73
CA ASP A 121 -1.66 14.30 3.48
C ASP A 121 -1.88 13.12 4.42
N ASP A 122 -1.82 13.40 5.73
CA ASP A 122 -1.93 12.38 6.78
C ASP A 122 -3.23 11.58 6.58
N VAL A 123 -3.10 10.37 6.00
CA VAL A 123 -4.21 9.42 5.89
C VAL A 123 -4.57 8.87 7.27
N VAL A 124 -3.63 8.98 8.21
CA VAL A 124 -3.68 8.32 9.51
C VAL A 124 -3.27 9.27 10.62
N ASN A 125 -4.13 9.42 11.63
CA ASN A 125 -3.80 10.11 12.86
C ASN A 125 -3.02 9.18 13.83
N HIS A 126 -2.05 9.76 14.55
CA HIS A 126 -1.22 9.10 15.56
C HIS A 126 -1.82 9.11 16.97
#